data_AF-A0A929GQV2-F1
#
_entry.id   AF-A0A929GQV2-F1
#
_cell.length_a   1.000
_cell.length_b   1.000
_cell.length_c   1.000
_cell.angle_alpha   90.00
_cell.angle_beta   90.00
_cell.angle_gamma   90.00
#
_symmetry.space_group_name_H-M   'P 1'
#
loop_
_entity.id
_entity.type
_entity.pdbx_description
1 polymer ?
#
loop_
_entity_poly.entity_id
_entity_poly.type
_entity_poly.pdbx_seq_one_letter_code
_entity_poly.pdbx_strand_id
1 'polypeptide(L)'
;MRSLFCISMIVLGLSVYAQTPNAFQYQGIIRDASGNVISSDTISLKFSILSGSSSGTSVYSETHLDTTNQFGLISMQIGNGTVVSGNFNSIDWGANVFFLKVEIDTDGGTNYQEMGTSQLLAVPYALHSSTTSDTSHWKKSTDTLYTDKMVGIGTAHPERRLHIVENDWQKQFRVQRNTETIDLNPNSGTGPSEIRSSKHLAIYDDVGYLLLKNGRLGIGVSEPIQALDVNGNVAAGSFFGDGSFLTGTGDNLGNHNATSTIYLNSNWITGNGNSGIFINNSGYIGIGTSSALNRLAVNGGITVGASYMGISNVPVNGLLVQGQVLIGTTDPLYSQKLVVSGDVYAKEDLYIDGGIYDSGGGSTGNDGQVLTANGSGGVAWEDQIPMDYVEAWS
;
A
#
# COMPACT_ATOMS: atom_id res chain seq x y z
N MET A 1 -39.80 32.87 -30.43
CA MET A 1 -39.79 31.90 -31.54
C MET A 1 -38.92 30.67 -31.24
N ARG A 2 -37.67 30.83 -30.79
CA ARG A 2 -36.80 29.69 -30.39
C ARG A 2 -37.38 28.80 -29.27
N SER A 3 -38.03 29.38 -28.26
CA SER A 3 -38.67 28.62 -27.17
C SER A 3 -39.91 27.82 -27.63
N LEU A 4 -40.66 28.33 -28.61
CA LEU A 4 -41.85 27.66 -29.15
C LEU A 4 -41.48 26.42 -29.98
N PHE A 5 -40.37 26.50 -30.73
CA PHE A 5 -39.84 25.38 -31.52
C PHE A 5 -39.34 24.24 -30.62
N CYS A 6 -38.68 24.56 -29.50
CA CYS A 6 -38.22 23.57 -28.52
C CYS A 6 -39.39 22.86 -27.81
N ILE A 7 -40.47 23.58 -27.47
CA ILE A 7 -41.66 22.97 -26.88
C ILE A 7 -42.37 22.05 -27.88
N SER A 8 -42.47 22.46 -29.16
CA SER A 8 -43.04 21.62 -30.22
C SER A 8 -42.26 20.32 -30.43
N MET A 9 -40.92 20.36 -30.36
CA MET A 9 -40.09 19.16 -30.51
C MET A 9 -40.19 18.21 -29.31
N ILE A 10 -40.42 18.73 -28.10
CA ILE A 10 -40.64 17.92 -26.88
C ILE A 10 -42.00 17.22 -26.92
N VAL A 11 -43.04 17.88 -27.43
CA VAL A 11 -44.38 17.28 -27.53
C VAL A 11 -44.45 16.20 -28.62
N LEU A 12 -43.67 16.33 -29.70
CA LEU A 12 -43.61 15.32 -30.78
C LEU A 12 -42.81 14.05 -30.39
N GLY A 13 -41.92 14.12 -29.40
CA GLY A 13 -41.12 12.99 -28.92
C GLY A 13 -41.84 12.06 -27.92
N LEU A 14 -43.04 12.44 -27.44
CA LEU A 14 -43.80 11.71 -26.43
C LEU A 14 -44.84 10.73 -27.01
N SER A 15 -44.93 10.59 -28.34
CA SER A 15 -46.00 9.83 -29.00
C SER A 15 -45.61 8.43 -29.50
N VAL A 16 -44.52 7.84 -29.00
CA VAL A 16 -44.11 6.49 -29.39
C VAL A 16 -44.89 5.45 -28.58
N TYR A 17 -46.09 5.12 -29.04
CA TYR A 17 -46.85 3.97 -28.53
C TYR A 17 -46.33 2.68 -29.18
N ALA A 18 -45.27 2.11 -28.62
CA ALA A 18 -44.84 0.75 -28.94
C ALA A 18 -45.64 -0.28 -28.11
N GLN A 19 -46.97 -0.15 -28.06
CA GLN A 19 -47.81 -1.19 -27.45
C GLN A 19 -48.07 -2.25 -28.51
N THR A 20 -47.73 -3.50 -28.21
CA THR A 20 -48.23 -4.64 -28.97
C THR A 20 -49.76 -4.57 -28.97
N PRO A 21 -50.42 -4.71 -30.13
CA PRO A 21 -51.88 -4.73 -30.16
C PRO A 21 -52.40 -5.80 -29.18
N ASN A 22 -53.21 -5.39 -28.19
CA ASN A 22 -53.82 -6.29 -27.22
C ASN A 22 -55.11 -6.88 -27.80
N ALA A 23 -54.98 -7.50 -28.98
CA ALA A 23 -56.06 -8.12 -29.70
C ALA A 23 -55.49 -9.20 -30.64
N PHE A 24 -56.30 -10.18 -31.01
CA PHE A 24 -55.92 -11.18 -32.02
C PHE A 24 -56.96 -11.25 -33.14
N GLN A 25 -56.52 -11.64 -34.34
CA GLN A 25 -57.39 -11.69 -35.53
C GLN A 25 -58.35 -12.87 -35.51
N TYR A 26 -59.59 -12.64 -35.94
CA TYR A 26 -60.61 -13.64 -36.20
C TYR A 26 -61.22 -13.45 -37.59
N GLN A 27 -61.39 -14.56 -38.31
CA GLN A 27 -62.04 -14.59 -39.61
C GLN A 27 -63.02 -15.76 -39.68
N GLY A 28 -64.18 -15.52 -40.28
CA GLY A 28 -65.24 -16.52 -40.41
C GLY A 28 -66.10 -16.27 -41.64
N ILE A 29 -66.69 -17.34 -42.18
CA ILE A 29 -67.68 -17.26 -43.27
C ILE A 29 -69.04 -17.56 -42.67
N ILE A 30 -69.96 -16.61 -42.81
CA ILE A 30 -71.30 -16.68 -42.25
C ILE A 30 -72.23 -17.35 -43.24
N ARG A 31 -72.97 -18.37 -42.76
CA ARG A 31 -73.91 -19.15 -43.55
C ARG A 31 -75.25 -19.28 -42.84
N ASP A 32 -76.32 -19.37 -43.62
CA ASP A 32 -77.65 -19.70 -43.13
C ASP A 32 -77.78 -21.20 -42.80
N ALA A 33 -78.93 -21.59 -42.25
CA ALA A 33 -79.23 -22.99 -41.91
C ALA A 33 -79.30 -23.94 -43.13
N SER A 34 -79.43 -23.40 -44.34
CA SER A 34 -79.42 -24.15 -45.60
C SER A 34 -78.01 -24.25 -46.20
N GLY A 35 -77.00 -23.64 -45.57
CA GLY A 35 -75.60 -23.62 -46.01
C GLY A 35 -75.26 -22.52 -47.01
N ASN A 36 -76.21 -21.65 -47.38
CA ASN A 36 -75.94 -20.50 -48.25
C ASN A 36 -75.18 -19.42 -47.49
N VAL A 37 -74.35 -18.65 -48.19
CA VAL A 37 -73.63 -17.53 -47.56
C VAL A 37 -74.59 -16.38 -47.30
N ILE A 38 -74.50 -15.76 -46.13
CA ILE A 38 -75.20 -14.51 -45.81
C ILE A 38 -74.28 -13.38 -46.27
N SER A 39 -74.58 -12.76 -47.42
CA SER A 39 -73.68 -11.85 -48.12
C SER A 39 -74.16 -10.40 -48.06
N SER A 40 -73.26 -9.46 -47.76
CA SER A 40 -73.58 -8.02 -47.75
C SER A 40 -74.65 -7.61 -46.74
N ASP A 41 -74.84 -8.42 -45.69
CA ASP A 41 -75.79 -8.15 -44.62
C ASP A 41 -75.05 -7.78 -43.32
N THR A 42 -75.65 -6.89 -42.55
CA THR A 42 -75.15 -6.50 -41.22
C THR A 42 -75.51 -7.58 -40.22
N ILE A 43 -74.50 -8.10 -39.53
CA ILE A 43 -74.63 -9.13 -38.51
C ILE A 43 -74.03 -8.65 -37.19
N SER A 44 -74.48 -9.22 -36.08
CA SER A 44 -73.84 -9.02 -34.78
C SER A 44 -73.19 -10.30 -34.31
N LEU A 45 -71.94 -10.20 -33.85
CA LEU A 45 -71.21 -11.31 -33.25
C LEU A 45 -70.88 -10.99 -31.81
N LYS A 46 -70.95 -12.01 -30.97
CA LYS A 46 -70.51 -11.96 -29.59
C LYS A 46 -69.43 -13.00 -29.37
N PHE A 47 -68.30 -12.54 -28.87
CA PHE A 47 -67.19 -13.39 -28.47
C PHE A 47 -67.14 -13.46 -26.95
N SER A 48 -66.91 -14.66 -26.43
CA SER A 48 -66.68 -14.87 -25.00
C SER A 48 -65.43 -15.73 -24.81
N ILE A 49 -64.52 -15.29 -23.96
CA ILE A 49 -63.35 -16.06 -23.54
C ILE A 49 -63.74 -16.82 -22.28
N LEU A 50 -63.70 -18.14 -22.33
CA LEU A 50 -63.99 -19.04 -21.21
C LEU A 50 -62.68 -19.58 -20.63
N SER A 51 -62.60 -19.67 -19.30
CA SER A 51 -61.43 -20.21 -18.60
C SER A 51 -61.66 -21.65 -18.13
N GLY A 52 -60.64 -22.50 -18.28
CA GLY A 52 -60.56 -23.85 -17.73
C GLY A 52 -61.20 -24.95 -18.60
N SER A 53 -62.36 -24.70 -19.22
CA SER A 53 -63.04 -25.66 -20.10
C SER A 53 -63.93 -24.99 -21.14
N SER A 54 -64.43 -25.74 -22.12
CA SER A 54 -65.38 -25.27 -23.14
C SER A 54 -66.76 -24.87 -22.60
N SER A 55 -67.04 -25.15 -21.32
CA SER A 55 -68.23 -24.67 -20.61
C SER A 55 -67.85 -23.91 -19.33
N GLY A 56 -66.61 -23.40 -19.29
CA GLY A 56 -66.07 -22.66 -18.17
C GLY A 56 -66.70 -21.28 -17.98
N THR A 57 -66.26 -20.57 -16.94
CA THR A 57 -66.73 -19.21 -16.68
C THR A 57 -66.18 -18.25 -17.73
N SER A 58 -67.04 -17.36 -18.25
CA SER A 58 -66.60 -16.28 -19.14
C SER A 58 -65.82 -15.23 -18.34
N VAL A 59 -64.54 -15.08 -18.68
CA VAL A 59 -63.65 -14.07 -18.07
C VAL A 59 -63.65 -12.75 -18.83
N TYR A 60 -64.08 -12.79 -20.10
CA TYR A 60 -64.23 -11.63 -20.96
C TYR A 60 -65.29 -11.90 -22.03
N SER A 61 -66.06 -10.87 -22.37
CA SER A 61 -66.98 -10.90 -23.51
C SER A 61 -67.09 -9.54 -24.18
N GLU A 62 -67.18 -9.56 -25.51
CA GLU A 62 -67.36 -8.38 -26.35
C GLU A 62 -68.29 -8.66 -27.52
N THR A 63 -68.81 -7.60 -28.12
CA THR A 63 -69.67 -7.64 -29.30
C THR A 63 -69.06 -6.85 -30.46
N HIS A 64 -69.35 -7.32 -31.66
CA HIS A 64 -69.00 -6.68 -32.92
C HIS A 64 -70.26 -6.56 -33.77
N LEU A 65 -70.40 -5.43 -34.45
CA LEU A 65 -71.44 -5.19 -35.44
C LEU A 65 -70.72 -4.89 -36.75
N ASP A 66 -70.83 -5.78 -37.72
CA ASP A 66 -70.09 -5.70 -38.97
C ASP A 66 -70.94 -6.23 -40.14
N THR A 67 -70.55 -5.90 -41.37
CA THR A 67 -71.26 -6.32 -42.58
C THR A 67 -70.45 -7.36 -43.32
N THR A 68 -71.06 -8.51 -43.62
CA THR A 68 -70.38 -9.58 -44.37
C THR A 68 -70.06 -9.13 -45.79
N ASN A 69 -68.99 -9.64 -46.41
CA ASN A 69 -68.73 -9.34 -47.82
C ASN A 69 -69.58 -10.22 -48.77
N GLN A 70 -69.40 -10.06 -50.09
CA GLN A 70 -70.12 -10.84 -51.11
C GLN A 70 -69.95 -12.38 -51.01
N PHE A 71 -68.98 -12.86 -50.22
CA PHE A 71 -68.72 -14.28 -49.96
C PHE A 71 -69.14 -14.71 -48.55
N GLY A 72 -69.81 -13.83 -47.80
CA GLY A 72 -70.17 -14.06 -46.39
C GLY A 72 -69.00 -13.97 -45.42
N LEU A 73 -67.83 -13.48 -45.85
CA LEU A 73 -66.63 -13.38 -45.00
C LEU A 73 -66.69 -12.13 -44.12
N ILE A 74 -66.23 -12.31 -42.88
CA ILE A 74 -65.94 -11.26 -41.91
C ILE A 74 -64.49 -11.33 -41.44
N SER A 75 -63.91 -10.19 -41.05
CA SER A 75 -62.54 -10.10 -40.52
C SER A 75 -62.47 -9.04 -39.44
N MET A 76 -62.20 -9.44 -38.20
CA MET A 76 -62.22 -8.56 -37.03
C MET A 76 -61.15 -8.90 -36.01
N GLN A 77 -60.89 -7.98 -35.09
CA GLN A 77 -59.91 -8.12 -34.01
C GLN A 77 -60.64 -8.38 -32.68
N ILE A 78 -60.44 -9.56 -32.12
CA ILE A 78 -60.96 -9.89 -30.79
C ILE A 78 -60.10 -9.20 -29.74
N GLY A 79 -60.73 -8.42 -28.84
CA GLY A 79 -60.09 -7.52 -27.88
C GLY A 79 -60.30 -6.04 -28.20
N ASN A 80 -60.82 -5.72 -29.39
CA ASN A 80 -61.14 -4.36 -29.86
C ASN A 80 -62.65 -4.15 -30.12
N GLY A 81 -63.51 -5.05 -29.64
CA GLY A 81 -64.96 -4.94 -29.76
C GLY A 81 -65.61 -4.01 -28.73
N THR A 82 -66.93 -3.92 -28.74
CA THR A 82 -67.69 -3.28 -27.66
C THR A 82 -67.77 -4.24 -26.48
N VAL A 83 -67.04 -3.92 -25.40
CA VAL A 83 -66.96 -4.77 -24.19
C VAL A 83 -68.34 -4.93 -23.56
N VAL A 84 -68.73 -6.19 -23.33
CA VAL A 84 -69.94 -6.55 -22.58
C VAL A 84 -69.59 -6.79 -21.11
N SER A 85 -68.50 -7.51 -20.85
CA SER A 85 -68.04 -7.83 -19.49
C SER A 85 -66.56 -8.21 -19.45
N GLY A 86 -65.90 -7.96 -18.32
CA GLY A 86 -64.48 -8.28 -18.10
C GLY A 86 -63.53 -7.23 -18.68
N ASN A 87 -62.23 -7.51 -18.62
CA ASN A 87 -61.19 -6.66 -19.22
C ASN A 87 -60.14 -7.55 -19.90
N PHE A 88 -60.01 -7.40 -21.23
CA PHE A 88 -59.12 -8.21 -22.05
C PHE A 88 -57.65 -8.10 -21.62
N ASN A 89 -57.22 -6.90 -21.22
CA ASN A 89 -55.82 -6.60 -20.87
C ASN A 89 -55.40 -7.21 -19.52
N SER A 90 -56.35 -7.62 -18.67
CA SER A 90 -56.08 -8.23 -17.38
C SER A 90 -56.18 -9.76 -17.37
N ILE A 91 -56.44 -10.39 -18.53
CA ILE A 91 -56.50 -11.84 -18.62
C ILE A 91 -55.08 -12.40 -18.43
N ASP A 92 -54.89 -13.23 -17.40
CA ASP A 92 -53.66 -14.00 -17.21
C ASP A 92 -53.68 -15.23 -18.13
N TRP A 93 -53.17 -15.05 -19.36
CA TRP A 93 -53.12 -16.08 -20.39
C TRP A 93 -52.25 -17.30 -20.01
N GLY A 94 -51.41 -17.20 -18.97
CA GLY A 94 -50.56 -18.29 -18.49
C GLY A 94 -51.18 -19.12 -17.36
N ALA A 95 -52.23 -18.60 -16.69
CA ALA A 95 -52.82 -19.24 -15.51
C ALA A 95 -53.72 -20.44 -15.83
N ASN A 96 -54.29 -20.51 -17.04
CA ASN A 96 -55.27 -21.55 -17.39
C ASN A 96 -55.30 -21.85 -18.90
N VAL A 97 -56.07 -22.88 -19.28
CA VAL A 97 -56.46 -23.09 -20.68
C VAL A 97 -57.68 -22.24 -21.00
N PHE A 98 -57.68 -21.60 -22.17
CA PHE A 98 -58.76 -20.69 -22.57
C PHE A 98 -59.48 -21.19 -23.83
N PHE A 99 -60.77 -20.88 -23.92
CA PHE A 99 -61.64 -21.24 -25.03
C PHE A 99 -62.35 -20.00 -25.58
N LEU A 100 -62.48 -19.92 -26.89
CA LEU A 100 -63.27 -18.90 -27.57
C LEU A 100 -64.65 -19.48 -27.89
N LYS A 101 -65.67 -18.91 -27.27
CA LYS A 101 -67.08 -19.14 -27.60
C LYS A 101 -67.56 -18.04 -28.56
N VAL A 102 -68.20 -18.45 -29.65
CA VAL A 102 -68.71 -17.57 -30.71
C VAL A 102 -70.22 -17.68 -30.78
N GLU A 103 -70.91 -16.54 -30.76
CA GLU A 103 -72.36 -16.45 -30.89
C GLU A 103 -72.70 -15.38 -31.95
N ILE A 104 -73.77 -15.59 -32.73
CA ILE A 104 -74.15 -14.71 -33.85
C ILE A 104 -75.64 -14.37 -33.81
N ASP A 105 -75.97 -13.13 -34.18
CA ASP A 105 -77.30 -12.68 -34.57
C ASP A 105 -77.23 -12.23 -36.04
N THR A 106 -77.93 -12.94 -36.91
CA THR A 106 -77.90 -12.70 -38.37
C THR A 106 -78.70 -11.46 -38.79
N ASP A 107 -79.55 -10.93 -37.92
CA ASP A 107 -80.34 -9.71 -38.16
C ASP A 107 -79.65 -8.46 -37.59
N GLY A 108 -78.43 -8.60 -37.04
CA GLY A 108 -77.67 -7.50 -36.44
C GLY A 108 -78.20 -7.05 -35.07
N GLY A 109 -79.06 -7.84 -34.44
CA GLY A 109 -79.66 -7.58 -33.14
C GLY A 109 -78.85 -8.12 -31.94
N THR A 110 -79.56 -8.48 -30.87
CA THR A 110 -78.99 -9.03 -29.63
C THR A 110 -79.45 -10.46 -29.30
N ASN A 111 -80.14 -11.13 -30.23
CA ASN A 111 -80.66 -12.49 -30.08
C ASN A 111 -79.64 -13.51 -30.60
N TYR A 112 -78.54 -13.64 -29.86
CA TYR A 112 -77.40 -14.45 -30.29
C TYR A 112 -77.68 -15.97 -30.22
N GLN A 113 -77.33 -16.68 -31.31
CA GLN A 113 -77.26 -18.13 -31.39
C GLN A 113 -75.79 -18.59 -31.28
N GLU A 114 -75.53 -19.63 -30.49
CA GLU A 114 -74.18 -20.20 -30.35
C GLU A 114 -73.74 -20.94 -31.63
N MET A 115 -72.55 -20.59 -32.12
CA MET A 115 -71.93 -21.19 -33.32
C MET A 115 -70.83 -22.19 -32.98
N GLY A 116 -70.44 -22.26 -31.70
CA GLY A 116 -69.51 -23.24 -31.16
C GLY A 116 -68.48 -22.63 -30.23
N THR A 117 -67.72 -23.51 -29.58
CA THR A 117 -66.62 -23.17 -28.67
C THR A 117 -65.37 -23.94 -29.05
N SER A 118 -64.24 -23.25 -29.23
CA SER A 118 -62.94 -23.84 -29.59
C SER A 118 -61.84 -23.42 -28.63
N GLN A 119 -60.82 -24.26 -28.43
CA GLN A 119 -59.69 -23.92 -27.56
C GLN A 119 -58.77 -22.90 -28.25
N LEU A 120 -58.32 -21.89 -27.50
CA LEU A 120 -57.26 -20.97 -27.93
C LEU A 120 -55.89 -21.63 -27.74
N LEU A 121 -55.16 -21.79 -28.83
CA LEU A 121 -53.79 -22.31 -28.83
C LEU A 121 -52.79 -21.18 -29.03
N ALA A 122 -51.59 -21.33 -28.47
CA ALA A 122 -50.52 -20.36 -28.65
C ALA A 122 -50.09 -20.29 -30.12
N VAL A 123 -50.01 -19.09 -30.67
CA VAL A 123 -49.41 -18.83 -31.98
C VAL A 123 -47.87 -18.86 -31.90
N PRO A 124 -47.13 -19.17 -32.97
CA PRO A 124 -45.67 -19.27 -32.95
C PRO A 124 -44.93 -18.05 -32.37
N TYR A 125 -45.45 -16.83 -32.58
CA TYR A 125 -44.90 -15.60 -32.00
C TYR A 125 -45.07 -15.54 -30.47
N ALA A 126 -46.18 -16.06 -29.94
CA ALA A 126 -46.42 -16.14 -28.49
C ALA A 126 -45.54 -17.21 -27.82
N LEU A 127 -45.25 -18.32 -28.50
CA LEU A 127 -44.35 -19.37 -27.99
C LEU A 127 -42.91 -18.87 -27.79
N HIS A 128 -42.45 -17.92 -28.61
CA HIS A 128 -41.12 -17.31 -28.45
C HIS A 128 -41.01 -16.36 -27.24
N SER A 129 -42.14 -15.86 -26.72
CA SER A 129 -42.16 -14.99 -25.53
C SER A 129 -42.04 -15.76 -24.20
N SER A 130 -42.30 -17.08 -24.19
CA SER A 130 -42.15 -17.90 -22.99
C SER A 130 -40.70 -18.28 -22.68
N THR A 131 -39.77 -18.11 -23.63
CA THR A 131 -38.36 -18.48 -23.46
C THR A 131 -37.49 -17.41 -22.77
N THR A 132 -38.03 -16.25 -22.42
CA THR A 132 -37.29 -15.20 -21.68
C THR A 132 -37.58 -15.18 -20.18
N SER A 133 -38.34 -16.16 -19.66
CA SER A 133 -38.60 -16.33 -18.22
C SER A 133 -37.50 -17.14 -17.51
N ASP A 134 -36.26 -17.12 -18.01
CA ASP A 134 -35.12 -17.72 -17.31
C ASP A 134 -34.64 -16.77 -16.19
N THR A 135 -35.34 -16.82 -15.06
CA THR A 135 -34.96 -16.16 -13.80
C THR A 135 -34.09 -17.08 -12.92
N SER A 136 -33.46 -18.12 -13.48
CA SER A 136 -32.75 -19.12 -12.66
C SER A 136 -31.49 -18.59 -11.99
N HIS A 137 -30.88 -17.52 -12.53
CA HIS A 137 -29.69 -16.90 -11.93
C HIS A 137 -29.94 -15.55 -11.24
N TRP A 138 -31.06 -14.87 -11.52
CA TRP A 138 -31.40 -13.57 -10.93
C TRP A 138 -32.89 -13.54 -10.56
N LYS A 139 -33.20 -13.73 -9.28
CA LYS A 139 -34.56 -13.60 -8.74
C LYS A 139 -34.72 -12.21 -8.14
N LYS A 140 -35.78 -11.48 -8.50
CA LYS A 140 -36.21 -10.30 -7.75
C LYS A 140 -36.80 -10.78 -6.42
N SER A 141 -35.98 -10.88 -5.39
CA SER A 141 -36.45 -10.93 -4.00
C SER A 141 -36.71 -9.50 -3.53
N THR A 142 -37.47 -9.31 -2.45
CA THR A 142 -37.67 -7.98 -1.83
C THR A 142 -36.37 -7.26 -1.46
N ASP A 143 -35.22 -7.94 -1.47
CA ASP A 143 -33.88 -7.40 -1.18
C ASP A 143 -32.76 -7.72 -2.19
N THR A 144 -33.07 -8.30 -3.35
CA THR A 144 -32.03 -8.59 -4.35
C THR A 144 -32.56 -8.44 -5.77
N LEU A 145 -32.31 -7.27 -6.37
CA LEU A 145 -31.86 -7.05 -7.76
C LEU A 145 -32.06 -5.57 -8.13
N TYR A 146 -31.00 -4.83 -8.44
CA TYR A 146 -31.15 -3.52 -9.09
C TYR A 146 -30.28 -3.36 -10.34
N THR A 147 -30.99 -3.10 -11.45
CA THR A 147 -30.58 -2.34 -12.64
C THR A 147 -30.94 -0.86 -12.33
N ASP A 148 -30.40 0.24 -12.88
CA ASP A 148 -29.74 0.58 -14.15
C ASP A 148 -28.39 1.35 -13.91
N LYS A 149 -27.91 1.51 -12.67
CA LYS A 149 -26.53 2.03 -12.41
C LYS A 149 -25.81 1.42 -11.20
N MET A 150 -26.53 0.79 -10.26
CA MET A 150 -25.97 0.24 -9.02
C MET A 150 -26.59 -1.11 -8.69
N VAL A 151 -25.75 -2.11 -8.36
CA VAL A 151 -26.13 -3.49 -8.04
C VAL A 151 -26.08 -3.68 -6.52
N GLY A 152 -27.23 -3.95 -5.90
CA GLY A 152 -27.34 -4.36 -4.49
C GLY A 152 -27.45 -5.88 -4.34
N ILE A 153 -26.61 -6.49 -3.51
CA ILE A 153 -26.73 -7.89 -3.07
C ILE A 153 -27.05 -7.87 -1.57
N GLY A 154 -28.27 -8.29 -1.19
CA GLY A 154 -28.75 -8.29 0.20
C GLY A 154 -29.10 -6.91 0.77
N THR A 155 -29.27 -5.91 -0.09
CA THR A 155 -29.84 -4.60 0.26
C THR A 155 -30.67 -4.03 -0.88
N ALA A 156 -31.85 -3.50 -0.55
CA ALA A 156 -32.67 -2.76 -1.49
C ALA A 156 -32.17 -1.32 -1.81
N HIS A 157 -31.16 -0.82 -1.08
CA HIS A 157 -30.66 0.56 -1.19
C HIS A 157 -29.12 0.59 -1.37
N PRO A 158 -28.61 0.30 -2.58
CA PRO A 158 -27.16 0.36 -2.84
C PRO A 158 -26.63 1.81 -2.80
N GLU A 159 -25.58 2.07 -2.00
CA GLU A 159 -24.94 3.40 -1.92
C GLU A 159 -23.78 3.56 -2.92
N ARG A 160 -23.40 2.46 -3.59
CA ARG A 160 -22.32 2.37 -4.57
C ARG A 160 -22.74 1.47 -5.71
N ARG A 161 -22.01 1.55 -6.84
CA ARG A 161 -22.27 0.76 -8.05
C ARG A 161 -22.35 -0.75 -7.82
N LEU A 162 -21.65 -1.25 -6.80
CA LEU A 162 -21.82 -2.59 -6.25
C LEU A 162 -21.85 -2.44 -4.73
N HIS A 163 -22.97 -2.77 -4.10
CA HIS A 163 -23.16 -2.75 -2.65
C HIS A 163 -23.62 -4.14 -2.20
N ILE A 164 -22.82 -4.80 -1.37
CA ILE A 164 -23.13 -6.13 -0.84
C ILE A 164 -23.33 -5.98 0.67
N VAL A 165 -24.51 -6.34 1.15
CA VAL A 165 -24.91 -6.29 2.56
C VAL A 165 -25.45 -7.65 2.92
N GLU A 166 -24.80 -8.34 3.85
CA GLU A 166 -25.28 -9.61 4.38
C GLU A 166 -25.02 -9.63 5.88
N ASN A 167 -25.97 -10.19 6.65
CA ASN A 167 -25.86 -10.27 8.12
C ASN A 167 -25.03 -11.48 8.58
N ASP A 168 -24.57 -12.31 7.65
CA ASP A 168 -23.76 -13.50 7.91
C ASP A 168 -22.28 -13.24 7.60
N TRP A 169 -21.41 -13.86 8.40
CA TRP A 169 -19.96 -13.66 8.41
C TRP A 169 -19.20 -14.33 7.27
N GLN A 170 -19.89 -14.66 6.18
CA GLN A 170 -19.28 -15.29 5.02
C GLN A 170 -18.67 -14.20 4.12
N LYS A 171 -17.58 -14.57 3.43
CA LYS A 171 -16.76 -13.66 2.59
C LYS A 171 -17.65 -12.79 1.69
N GLN A 172 -17.60 -11.48 1.87
CA GLN A 172 -18.51 -10.54 1.19
C GLN A 172 -18.27 -10.44 -0.31
N PHE A 173 -17.04 -10.67 -0.76
CA PHE A 173 -16.71 -10.66 -2.17
C PHE A 173 -15.60 -11.65 -2.44
N ARG A 174 -15.88 -12.65 -3.29
CA ARG A 174 -14.90 -13.61 -3.79
C ARG A 174 -14.80 -13.48 -5.30
N VAL A 175 -13.57 -13.29 -5.80
CA VAL A 175 -13.24 -13.57 -7.19
C VAL A 175 -12.47 -14.88 -7.21
N GLN A 176 -13.01 -15.89 -7.91
CA GLN A 176 -12.41 -17.21 -7.99
C GLN A 176 -12.14 -17.61 -9.44
N ARG A 177 -10.94 -18.13 -9.69
CA ARG A 177 -10.59 -18.81 -10.94
C ARG A 177 -9.96 -20.15 -10.60
N ASN A 178 -10.63 -21.25 -10.95
CA ASN A 178 -10.24 -22.60 -10.52
C ASN A 178 -10.15 -22.68 -8.98
N THR A 179 -8.98 -22.97 -8.42
CA THR A 179 -8.70 -23.01 -6.98
C THR A 179 -8.16 -21.69 -6.42
N GLU A 180 -7.91 -20.70 -7.27
CA GLU A 180 -7.34 -19.41 -6.88
C GLU A 180 -8.44 -18.44 -6.50
N THR A 181 -8.25 -17.72 -5.39
CA THR A 181 -9.25 -16.81 -4.83
C THR A 181 -8.63 -15.48 -4.42
N ILE A 182 -9.39 -14.40 -4.62
CA ILE A 182 -9.24 -13.13 -3.93
C ILE A 182 -10.53 -12.92 -3.15
N ASP A 183 -10.43 -12.87 -1.83
CA ASP A 183 -11.56 -12.69 -0.92
C ASP A 183 -11.43 -11.36 -0.17
N LEU A 184 -12.50 -10.58 -0.13
CA LEU A 184 -12.67 -9.47 0.81
C LEU A 184 -13.50 -9.97 1.98
N ASN A 185 -12.87 -9.98 3.16
CA ASN A 185 -13.50 -10.41 4.40
C ASN A 185 -13.51 -9.23 5.39
N PRO A 186 -14.60 -8.48 5.49
CA PRO A 186 -14.78 -7.55 6.59
C PRO A 186 -15.05 -8.37 7.84
N ASN A 187 -14.07 -8.37 8.72
CA ASN A 187 -14.10 -9.15 9.93
C ASN A 187 -15.19 -8.65 10.89
N SER A 188 -15.65 -9.54 11.76
CA SER A 188 -16.96 -9.46 12.37
C SER A 188 -16.97 -9.59 13.90
N GLY A 189 -16.14 -8.80 14.58
CA GLY A 189 -16.26 -8.73 16.03
C GLY A 189 -15.24 -7.84 16.74
N THR A 190 -13.95 -7.92 16.38
CA THR A 190 -12.89 -7.10 17.02
C THR A 190 -11.62 -6.94 16.18
N GLY A 191 -11.55 -7.51 14.97
CA GLY A 191 -10.35 -7.48 14.11
C GLY A 191 -10.49 -6.55 12.89
N PRO A 192 -9.38 -6.16 12.25
CA PRO A 192 -9.42 -5.35 11.04
C PRO A 192 -10.07 -6.13 9.88
N SER A 193 -10.69 -5.42 8.94
CA SER A 193 -11.09 -5.98 7.66
C SER A 193 -9.85 -6.46 6.89
N GLU A 194 -9.94 -7.61 6.24
CA GLU A 194 -8.81 -8.24 5.56
C GLU A 194 -9.10 -8.49 4.08
N ILE A 195 -8.07 -8.32 3.26
CA ILE A 195 -8.03 -8.78 1.86
C ILE A 195 -7.15 -10.02 1.82
N ARG A 196 -7.72 -11.16 1.43
CA ARG A 196 -7.01 -12.45 1.38
C ARG A 196 -6.83 -12.87 -0.07
N SER A 197 -5.62 -13.30 -0.43
CA SER A 197 -5.33 -13.93 -1.72
C SER A 197 -4.69 -15.28 -1.50
N SER A 198 -5.07 -16.28 -2.29
CA SER A 198 -4.50 -17.62 -2.22
C SER A 198 -3.14 -17.76 -2.92
N LYS A 199 -2.71 -16.74 -3.68
CA LYS A 199 -1.41 -16.73 -4.36
C LYS A 199 -0.68 -15.41 -4.18
N HIS A 200 -1.10 -14.38 -4.94
CA HIS A 200 -0.50 -13.05 -4.88
C HIS A 200 -1.60 -12.01 -4.75
N LEU A 201 -1.35 -10.97 -3.97
CA LEU A 201 -2.16 -9.76 -3.94
C LEU A 201 -1.29 -8.62 -4.45
N ALA A 202 -1.72 -7.95 -5.52
CA ALA A 202 -0.95 -6.88 -6.12
C ALA A 202 -1.83 -5.65 -6.36
N ILE A 203 -1.30 -4.48 -6.06
CA ILE A 203 -1.88 -3.17 -6.37
C ILE A 203 -0.93 -2.51 -7.35
N TYR A 204 -1.44 -2.09 -8.50
CA TYR A 204 -0.67 -1.45 -9.56
C TYR A 204 -1.19 -0.04 -9.78
N ASP A 205 -0.27 0.90 -10.04
CA ASP A 205 -0.56 2.11 -10.79
C ASP A 205 0.35 2.16 -12.03
N ASP A 206 0.32 3.26 -12.78
CA ASP A 206 1.12 3.41 -14.01
C ASP A 206 2.65 3.49 -13.74
N VAL A 207 3.08 3.63 -12.48
CA VAL A 207 4.45 3.99 -12.09
C VAL A 207 5.08 2.98 -11.12
N GLY A 208 4.29 2.14 -10.44
CA GLY A 208 4.77 1.21 -9.43
C GLY A 208 3.74 0.16 -9.01
N TYR A 209 4.16 -0.76 -8.15
CA TYR A 209 3.29 -1.79 -7.60
C TYR A 209 3.66 -2.21 -6.19
N LEU A 210 2.65 -2.51 -5.38
CA LEU A 210 2.75 -3.18 -4.09
C LEU A 210 2.38 -4.64 -4.30
N LEU A 211 3.26 -5.57 -3.94
CA LEU A 211 3.08 -7.01 -4.15
C LEU A 211 3.22 -7.77 -2.83
N LEU A 212 2.20 -8.52 -2.46
CA LEU A 212 2.32 -9.57 -1.45
C LEU A 212 2.45 -10.92 -2.17
N LYS A 213 3.61 -11.56 -2.04
CA LYS A 213 3.93 -12.83 -2.70
C LYS A 213 4.69 -13.76 -1.76
N ASN A 214 4.23 -15.00 -1.62
CA ASN A 214 4.85 -16.02 -0.75
C ASN A 214 5.10 -15.51 0.69
N GLY A 215 4.19 -14.68 1.22
CA GLY A 215 4.32 -14.10 2.57
C GLY A 215 5.28 -12.91 2.69
N ARG A 216 5.75 -12.34 1.57
CA ARG A 216 6.71 -11.23 1.52
C ARG A 216 6.13 -10.02 0.82
N LEU A 217 6.48 -8.83 1.31
CA LEU A 217 6.03 -7.54 0.78
C LEU A 217 7.09 -6.94 -0.15
N GLY A 218 6.74 -6.78 -1.43
CA GLY A 218 7.53 -6.06 -2.43
C GLY A 218 6.93 -4.68 -2.71
N ILE A 219 7.75 -3.63 -2.72
CA ILE A 219 7.40 -2.28 -3.20
C ILE A 219 8.26 -2.01 -4.44
N GLY A 220 7.66 -2.06 -5.63
CA GLY A 220 8.37 -1.98 -6.91
C GLY A 220 9.21 -3.22 -7.24
N VAL A 221 9.00 -4.34 -6.55
CA VAL A 221 9.76 -5.60 -6.68
C VAL A 221 8.83 -6.78 -6.98
N SER A 222 9.11 -7.53 -8.05
CA SER A 222 8.21 -8.57 -8.60
C SER A 222 8.47 -9.94 -8.00
N GLU A 223 9.68 -10.14 -7.48
CA GLU A 223 10.13 -11.36 -6.81
C GLU A 223 10.81 -10.98 -5.49
N PRO A 224 10.04 -10.57 -4.45
CA PRO A 224 10.63 -10.13 -3.19
C PRO A 224 11.44 -11.25 -2.53
N ILE A 225 12.73 -11.00 -2.32
CA ILE A 225 13.65 -11.99 -1.69
C ILE A 225 13.73 -11.85 -0.17
N GLN A 226 13.22 -10.75 0.37
CA GLN A 226 13.17 -10.43 1.80
C GLN A 226 11.73 -10.29 2.30
N ALA A 227 11.54 -10.22 3.62
CA ALA A 227 10.20 -9.98 4.20
C ALA A 227 9.59 -8.65 3.74
N LEU A 228 10.44 -7.61 3.61
CA LEU A 228 10.15 -6.34 2.96
C LEU A 228 11.27 -6.06 1.95
N ASP A 229 10.93 -5.93 0.67
CA ASP A 229 11.86 -5.67 -0.42
C ASP A 229 11.39 -4.43 -1.20
N VAL A 230 12.22 -3.38 -1.23
CA VAL A 230 11.85 -2.08 -1.79
C VAL A 230 12.84 -1.71 -2.88
N ASN A 231 12.33 -1.55 -4.11
CA ASN A 231 13.10 -1.00 -5.21
C ASN A 231 13.01 0.53 -5.18
N GLY A 232 13.92 1.15 -4.43
CA GLY A 232 13.99 2.60 -4.26
C GLY A 232 14.45 3.02 -2.87
N ASN A 233 14.33 4.32 -2.59
CA ASN A 233 14.69 4.88 -1.28
C ASN A 233 13.55 4.66 -0.28
N VAL A 234 13.90 4.27 0.95
CA VAL A 234 12.96 4.16 2.08
C VAL A 234 13.21 5.32 3.04
N ALA A 235 12.21 6.20 3.21
CA ALA A 235 12.21 7.22 4.25
C ALA A 235 11.46 6.68 5.49
N ALA A 236 12.14 6.58 6.63
CA ALA A 236 11.55 6.20 7.89
C ALA A 236 11.84 7.26 8.96
N GLY A 237 10.82 7.63 9.75
CA GLY A 237 11.02 8.57 10.86
C GLY A 237 11.88 8.00 11.99
N SER A 238 11.83 6.68 12.18
CA SER A 238 12.64 5.95 13.15
C SER A 238 12.68 4.46 12.78
N PHE A 239 13.83 3.81 13.00
CA PHE A 239 13.94 2.36 13.01
C PHE A 239 13.99 1.88 14.45
N PHE A 240 13.12 0.94 14.84
CA PHE A 240 13.21 0.27 16.13
C PHE A 240 14.01 -1.02 15.98
N GLY A 241 15.20 -1.08 16.56
CA GLY A 241 16.17 -2.17 16.42
C GLY A 241 17.59 -1.68 16.69
N ASP A 242 18.58 -2.56 16.53
CA ASP A 242 20.01 -2.21 16.70
C ASP A 242 20.62 -1.57 15.43
N GLY A 243 19.88 -1.55 14.32
CA GLY A 243 20.29 -0.92 13.05
C GLY A 243 21.51 -1.56 12.39
N SER A 244 22.05 -2.65 12.94
CA SER A 244 23.36 -3.21 12.60
C SER A 244 23.44 -3.80 11.18
N PHE A 245 22.30 -4.09 10.57
CA PHE A 245 22.18 -4.63 9.20
C PHE A 245 21.78 -3.59 8.14
N LEU A 246 21.63 -2.31 8.51
CA LEU A 246 21.41 -1.24 7.54
C LEU A 246 22.75 -0.90 6.87
N THR A 247 22.85 -1.12 5.56
CA THR A 247 24.05 -0.78 4.76
C THR A 247 23.76 0.44 3.89
N GLY A 248 24.78 1.24 3.56
CA GLY A 248 24.62 2.44 2.73
C GLY A 248 23.97 3.64 3.45
N THR A 249 23.56 3.48 4.71
CA THR A 249 23.36 4.59 5.64
C THR A 249 24.73 4.98 6.18
N GLY A 250 25.23 6.18 5.87
CA GLY A 250 26.50 6.65 6.44
C GLY A 250 26.41 6.64 7.97
N ASP A 251 27.11 5.71 8.62
CA ASP A 251 27.23 5.71 10.06
C ASP A 251 28.25 6.78 10.48
N ASN A 252 27.85 7.64 11.40
CA ASN A 252 28.69 8.61 12.07
C ASN A 252 28.82 8.29 13.56
N LEU A 253 28.95 7.02 13.95
CA LEU A 253 29.04 6.59 15.36
C LEU A 253 27.89 7.10 16.26
N GLY A 254 26.83 7.69 15.68
CA GLY A 254 25.63 8.19 16.34
C GLY A 254 25.85 8.94 17.67
N ASN A 255 24.90 8.77 18.59
CA ASN A 255 24.95 9.20 20.00
C ASN A 255 25.14 7.98 20.95
N HIS A 256 25.96 7.01 20.54
CA HIS A 256 26.11 5.77 21.28
C HIS A 256 26.84 5.97 22.62
N ASN A 257 26.23 5.49 23.71
CA ASN A 257 26.94 5.31 24.98
C ASN A 257 27.57 3.91 24.97
N ALA A 258 28.89 3.84 24.79
CA ALA A 258 29.61 2.58 24.71
C ALA A 258 29.66 1.90 26.08
N THR A 259 28.69 1.03 26.36
CA THR A 259 28.69 0.17 27.55
C THR A 259 29.60 -1.06 27.39
N SER A 260 30.26 -1.20 26.22
CA SER A 260 31.20 -2.25 25.84
C SER A 260 32.16 -1.75 24.74
N THR A 261 33.20 -2.53 24.42
CA THR A 261 34.27 -2.17 23.46
C THR A 261 33.75 -1.91 22.04
N ILE A 262 34.15 -0.78 21.42
CA ILE A 262 33.84 -0.42 20.02
C ILE A 262 34.91 -1.01 19.07
N TYR A 263 34.48 -1.85 18.12
CA TYR A 263 35.35 -2.44 17.10
C TYR A 263 35.23 -1.69 15.75
N LEU A 264 36.27 -0.94 15.36
CA LEU A 264 36.26 -0.03 14.19
C LEU A 264 36.89 -0.60 12.91
N ASN A 265 37.16 -1.92 12.85
CA ASN A 265 37.68 -2.62 11.66
C ASN A 265 38.75 -1.83 10.86
N SER A 266 39.74 -1.28 11.60
CA SER A 266 40.91 -0.52 11.12
C SER A 266 40.76 1.00 10.89
N ASN A 267 39.63 1.61 11.24
CA ASN A 267 39.48 3.08 11.25
C ASN A 267 39.88 3.71 12.59
N TRP A 268 40.39 4.94 12.56
CA TRP A 268 40.70 5.74 13.75
C TRP A 268 39.48 6.48 14.27
N ILE A 269 39.44 6.78 15.58
CA ILE A 269 38.37 7.63 16.15
C ILE A 269 38.40 9.04 15.55
N THR A 270 39.58 9.56 15.15
CA THR A 270 39.71 10.60 14.10
C THR A 270 41.04 10.47 13.37
N GLY A 271 41.02 10.55 12.03
CA GLY A 271 42.20 10.81 11.20
C GLY A 271 42.57 9.70 10.21
N ASN A 272 43.03 10.11 9.05
CA ASN A 272 43.41 9.37 7.85
C ASN A 272 44.75 8.61 7.95
N GLY A 273 44.93 7.79 8.98
CA GLY A 273 46.01 6.80 9.03
C GLY A 273 47.41 7.28 9.43
N ASN A 274 47.68 8.60 9.53
CA ASN A 274 48.98 9.14 10.03
C ASN A 274 48.96 10.20 11.19
N SER A 275 47.81 10.64 11.70
CA SER A 275 47.62 11.41 12.98
C SER A 275 46.35 11.08 13.84
N GLY A 276 46.39 10.12 14.78
CA GLY A 276 45.21 9.72 15.60
C GLY A 276 45.52 8.84 16.84
N ILE A 277 44.48 8.48 17.63
CA ILE A 277 44.59 7.64 18.85
C ILE A 277 44.31 6.17 18.50
N PHE A 278 45.29 5.30 18.78
CA PHE A 278 45.26 3.84 18.58
C PHE A 278 45.31 3.14 19.94
N ILE A 279 44.45 2.15 20.19
CA ILE A 279 44.51 1.31 21.41
C ILE A 279 44.58 -0.15 20.97
N ASN A 280 45.65 -0.88 21.34
CA ASN A 280 45.82 -2.28 20.94
C ASN A 280 45.13 -3.27 21.91
N ASN A 281 45.09 -4.55 21.52
CA ASN A 281 44.46 -5.64 22.29
C ASN A 281 45.13 -5.95 23.65
N SER A 282 46.23 -5.27 23.98
CA SER A 282 46.92 -5.38 25.27
C SER A 282 46.83 -4.08 26.09
N GLY A 283 45.98 -3.13 25.67
CA GLY A 283 45.70 -1.88 26.37
C GLY A 283 46.75 -0.78 26.18
N TYR A 284 47.62 -0.90 25.18
CA TYR A 284 48.64 0.12 24.86
C TYR A 284 48.01 1.22 24.01
N ILE A 285 48.23 2.48 24.39
CA ILE A 285 47.73 3.66 23.70
C ILE A 285 48.86 4.22 22.82
N GLY A 286 48.70 4.12 21.50
CA GLY A 286 49.54 4.78 20.50
C GLY A 286 48.93 6.10 20.07
N ILE A 287 49.70 7.19 20.08
CA ILE A 287 49.29 8.47 19.47
C ILE A 287 50.21 8.72 18.28
N GLY A 288 49.64 8.71 17.07
CA GLY A 288 50.41 8.81 15.82
C GLY A 288 51.21 7.55 15.43
N THR A 289 50.98 6.42 16.11
CA THR A 289 51.61 5.12 15.81
C THR A 289 50.71 3.94 16.16
N SER A 290 50.78 2.87 15.35
CA SER A 290 50.09 1.60 15.57
C SER A 290 50.96 0.53 16.25
N SER A 291 52.20 0.84 16.59
CA SER A 291 53.20 -0.12 17.11
C SER A 291 53.72 0.28 18.49
N ALA A 292 52.81 0.63 19.40
CA ALA A 292 53.15 1.04 20.75
C ALA A 292 53.76 -0.12 21.57
N LEU A 293 55.03 0.03 21.99
CA LEU A 293 55.73 -0.93 22.86
C LEU A 293 55.56 -0.64 24.35
N ASN A 294 55.08 0.57 24.70
CA ASN A 294 54.82 1.04 26.06
C ASN A 294 53.37 1.51 26.18
N ARG A 295 52.79 1.46 27.41
CA ARG A 295 51.36 1.76 27.65
C ARG A 295 50.92 3.11 27.07
N LEU A 296 51.85 4.06 26.97
CA LEU A 296 51.78 5.22 26.08
C LEU A 296 53.02 5.21 25.18
N ALA A 297 52.81 5.17 23.86
CA ALA A 297 53.88 5.40 22.89
C ALA A 297 53.43 6.49 21.91
N VAL A 298 54.24 7.53 21.77
CA VAL A 298 53.98 8.64 20.86
C VAL A 298 55.06 8.64 19.80
N ASN A 299 54.66 8.64 18.52
CA ASN A 299 55.59 8.78 17.40
C ASN A 299 55.57 10.23 16.92
N GLY A 300 56.72 10.89 16.98
CA GLY A 300 56.85 12.34 16.84
C GLY A 300 57.14 13.04 18.16
N GLY A 301 57.17 14.37 18.14
CA GLY A 301 57.45 15.18 19.32
C GLY A 301 56.28 15.20 20.31
N ILE A 302 56.59 15.14 21.61
CA ILE A 302 55.61 15.31 22.70
C ILE A 302 55.75 16.73 23.25
N THR A 303 54.68 17.52 23.22
CA THR A 303 54.61 18.81 23.94
C THR A 303 53.71 18.64 25.17
N VAL A 304 54.23 18.94 26.35
CA VAL A 304 53.46 19.02 27.59
C VAL A 304 53.50 20.45 28.10
N GLY A 305 52.34 21.10 28.25
CA GLY A 305 52.26 22.49 28.72
C GLY A 305 51.39 23.38 27.85
N ALA A 306 50.45 24.09 28.47
CA ALA A 306 49.45 24.89 27.76
C ALA A 306 50.04 25.98 26.85
N SER A 307 51.18 26.58 27.24
CA SER A 307 51.81 27.66 26.46
C SER A 307 52.78 27.17 25.39
N TYR A 308 53.12 25.88 25.36
CA TYR A 308 54.00 25.31 24.34
C TYR A 308 53.23 24.65 23.18
N MET A 309 51.92 24.42 23.35
CA MET A 309 51.07 23.85 22.30
C MET A 309 50.92 24.83 21.12
N GLY A 310 51.30 24.40 19.91
CA GLY A 310 51.06 25.13 18.66
C GLY A 310 51.97 26.34 18.38
N ILE A 311 52.98 26.59 19.23
CA ILE A 311 53.83 27.80 19.15
C ILE A 311 55.30 27.44 18.93
N SER A 312 55.80 26.33 19.51
CA SER A 312 57.18 25.90 19.34
C SER A 312 57.25 24.52 18.69
N ASN A 313 58.11 24.38 17.68
CA ASN A 313 58.40 23.06 17.11
C ASN A 313 59.15 22.23 18.16
N VAL A 314 58.61 21.06 18.50
CA VAL A 314 59.32 20.08 19.32
C VAL A 314 60.48 19.52 18.49
N PRO A 315 61.64 19.23 19.09
CA PRO A 315 62.67 18.45 18.42
C PRO A 315 62.07 17.18 17.82
N VAL A 316 62.57 16.75 16.66
CA VAL A 316 62.08 15.52 16.00
C VAL A 316 62.23 14.35 16.97
N ASN A 317 61.12 13.67 17.28
CA ASN A 317 61.04 12.59 18.28
C ASN A 317 61.47 12.99 19.70
N GLY A 318 61.41 14.28 20.03
CA GLY A 318 61.79 14.81 21.34
C GLY A 318 60.60 15.03 22.29
N LEU A 319 60.92 15.44 23.52
CA LEU A 319 59.96 15.84 24.54
C LEU A 319 60.21 17.29 24.94
N LEU A 320 59.23 18.16 24.75
CA LEU A 320 59.22 19.55 25.19
C LEU A 320 58.23 19.70 26.36
N VAL A 321 58.71 20.00 27.56
CA VAL A 321 57.86 20.15 28.75
C VAL A 321 57.92 21.57 29.30
N GLN A 322 56.75 22.16 29.51
CA GLN A 322 56.56 23.38 30.28
C GLN A 322 56.32 23.02 31.75
N GLY A 323 57.02 23.70 32.65
CA GLY A 323 56.84 23.54 34.09
C GLY A 323 57.93 22.70 34.72
N GLN A 324 57.59 21.98 35.80
CA GLN A 324 58.50 21.10 36.52
C GLN A 324 58.25 19.64 36.12
N VAL A 325 59.35 18.89 35.96
CA VAL A 325 59.33 17.46 35.69
C VAL A 325 59.80 16.74 36.94
N LEU A 326 58.89 16.03 37.60
CA LEU A 326 59.19 15.18 38.75
C LEU A 326 59.24 13.72 38.30
N ILE A 327 60.35 13.03 38.59
CA ILE A 327 60.55 11.62 38.25
C ILE A 327 60.84 10.86 39.54
N GLY A 328 60.01 9.87 39.86
CA GLY A 328 60.16 9.06 41.08
C GLY A 328 59.77 9.77 42.40
N THR A 329 59.25 11.00 42.33
CA THR A 329 58.72 11.76 43.48
C THR A 329 57.39 12.42 43.13
N THR A 330 56.60 12.75 44.17
CA THR A 330 55.33 13.47 44.06
C THR A 330 55.34 14.80 44.81
N ASP A 331 56.45 15.14 45.46
CA ASP A 331 56.57 16.40 46.22
C ASP A 331 56.76 17.58 45.24
N PRO A 332 55.80 18.51 45.16
CA PRO A 332 55.88 19.65 44.26
C PRO A 332 56.72 20.81 44.80
N LEU A 333 57.26 20.72 46.03
CA LEU A 333 57.90 21.83 46.73
C LEU A 333 59.34 22.11 46.26
N TYR A 334 59.90 21.25 45.42
CA TYR A 334 61.18 21.54 44.77
C TYR A 334 61.08 22.80 43.92
N SER A 335 62.17 23.57 43.83
CA SER A 335 62.24 24.76 42.96
C SER A 335 62.89 24.47 41.61
N GLN A 336 63.48 23.28 41.45
CA GLN A 336 64.17 22.84 40.23
C GLN A 336 63.18 22.51 39.11
N LYS A 337 63.63 22.66 37.86
CA LYS A 337 62.83 22.34 36.66
C LYS A 337 62.76 20.84 36.38
N LEU A 338 63.80 20.10 36.72
CA LEU A 338 63.84 18.63 36.67
C LEU A 338 64.27 18.12 38.03
N VAL A 339 63.48 17.22 38.60
CA VAL A 339 63.78 16.54 39.86
C VAL A 339 63.68 15.04 39.61
N VAL A 340 64.76 14.32 39.92
CA VAL A 340 64.81 12.87 39.83
C VAL A 340 65.11 12.30 41.20
N SER A 341 64.16 11.56 41.77
CA SER A 341 64.35 10.79 42.99
C SER A 341 64.83 9.39 42.61
N GLY A 342 66.15 9.25 42.51
CA GLY A 342 66.84 8.03 42.09
C GLY A 342 68.10 8.35 41.28
N ASP A 343 68.76 7.33 40.76
CA ASP A 343 69.98 7.49 39.97
C ASP A 343 69.66 8.02 38.56
N VAL A 344 70.46 8.98 38.10
CA VAL A 344 70.47 9.43 36.70
C VAL A 344 71.68 8.81 36.01
N TYR A 345 71.45 7.94 35.05
CA TYR A 345 72.51 7.28 34.28
C TYR A 345 72.52 7.79 32.84
N ALA A 346 73.56 8.54 32.47
CA ALA A 346 73.84 8.95 31.09
C ALA A 346 74.87 7.99 30.47
N LYS A 347 74.58 7.46 29.28
CA LYS A 347 75.49 6.53 28.56
C LYS A 347 76.57 7.24 27.76
N GLU A 348 76.32 8.50 27.44
CA GLU A 348 77.19 9.40 26.70
C GLU A 348 77.37 10.67 27.54
N ASP A 349 77.59 11.81 26.91
CA ASP A 349 77.88 13.05 27.60
C ASP A 349 76.60 13.66 28.23
N LEU A 350 76.73 14.12 29.47
CA LEU A 350 75.75 15.00 30.12
C LEU A 350 76.27 16.43 30.02
N TYR A 351 75.70 17.22 29.09
CA TYR A 351 76.05 18.63 28.95
C TYR A 351 75.28 19.48 29.96
N ILE A 352 75.99 20.19 30.84
CA ILE A 352 75.43 21.06 31.86
C ILE A 352 75.99 22.45 31.61
N ASP A 353 75.10 23.39 31.27
CA ASP A 353 75.41 24.82 31.24
C ASP A 353 75.11 25.40 32.62
N GLY A 354 76.11 25.38 33.51
CA GLY A 354 75.99 25.77 34.91
C GLY A 354 76.71 24.82 35.87
N GLY A 355 76.44 24.97 37.18
CA GLY A 355 77.05 24.15 38.24
C GLY A 355 76.27 22.88 38.58
N ILE A 356 76.99 21.85 39.05
CA ILE A 356 76.42 20.66 39.70
C ILE A 356 76.48 20.88 41.22
N TYR A 357 75.35 20.83 41.90
CA TYR A 357 75.26 21.04 43.35
C TYR A 357 74.75 19.77 44.03
N ASP A 358 75.50 19.25 45.00
CA ASP A 358 75.03 18.16 45.87
C ASP A 358 74.20 18.72 47.04
N SER A 359 73.07 18.06 47.31
CA SER A 359 72.12 18.41 48.39
C SER A 359 72.57 17.93 49.79
N GLY A 360 73.64 17.14 49.88
CA GLY A 360 74.09 16.49 51.12
C GLY A 360 74.81 17.37 52.15
N GLY A 361 75.09 18.64 51.88
CA GLY A 361 75.70 19.56 52.86
C GLY A 361 77.06 19.10 53.41
N GLY A 362 77.71 18.12 52.78
CA GLY A 362 79.04 17.63 53.10
C GLY A 362 79.93 17.75 51.87
N SER A 363 80.85 18.71 51.90
CA SER A 363 81.67 19.16 50.79
C SER A 363 82.33 18.02 50.01
N THR A 364 82.12 17.97 48.70
CA THR A 364 83.13 17.42 47.78
C THR A 364 83.47 18.31 46.59
N GLY A 365 82.89 19.49 46.44
CA GLY A 365 83.40 20.56 45.56
C GLY A 365 83.16 21.94 46.18
N ASN A 366 84.12 22.85 46.07
CA ASN A 366 83.95 24.25 46.44
C ASN A 366 83.20 25.01 45.33
N ASP A 367 82.55 26.13 45.68
CA ASP A 367 81.90 27.01 44.71
C ASP A 367 82.93 27.48 43.67
N GLY A 368 82.69 27.18 42.39
CA GLY A 368 83.65 27.40 41.29
C GLY A 368 84.45 26.18 40.83
N GLN A 369 84.19 24.97 41.35
CA GLN A 369 84.79 23.72 40.85
C GLN A 369 83.88 22.99 39.85
N VAL A 370 84.47 22.42 38.80
CA VAL A 370 83.78 21.53 37.86
C VAL A 370 84.28 20.11 38.05
N LEU A 371 83.36 19.14 38.03
CA LEU A 371 83.70 17.73 38.08
C LEU A 371 84.24 17.30 36.70
N THR A 372 85.56 17.27 36.53
CA THR A 372 86.24 16.84 35.29
C THR A 372 86.65 15.37 35.37
N ALA A 373 86.48 14.65 34.25
CA ALA A 373 87.05 13.31 34.10
C ALA A 373 88.57 13.44 33.94
N ASN A 374 89.35 12.95 34.91
CA ASN A 374 90.79 12.90 34.73
C ASN A 374 91.14 11.87 33.63
N GLY A 375 92.26 12.09 32.94
CA GLY A 375 92.70 11.27 31.79
C GLY A 375 92.91 9.77 32.04
N SER A 376 92.60 9.27 33.25
CA SER A 376 92.58 7.87 33.65
C SER A 376 91.19 7.32 33.99
N GLY A 377 90.12 8.06 33.70
CA GLY A 377 88.73 7.60 33.85
C GLY A 377 88.14 7.71 35.26
N GLY A 378 88.83 8.41 36.18
CA GLY A 378 88.27 8.80 37.48
C GLY A 378 87.75 10.23 37.43
N VAL A 379 86.67 10.53 38.15
CA VAL A 379 86.11 11.89 38.23
C VAL A 379 86.73 12.64 39.40
N ALA A 380 87.18 13.87 39.19
CA ALA A 380 87.76 14.74 40.21
C ALA A 380 87.20 16.17 40.09
N TRP A 381 87.16 16.89 41.19
CA TRP A 381 86.75 18.30 41.20
C TRP A 381 87.98 19.17 40.90
N GLU A 382 87.89 20.00 39.87
CA GLU A 382 88.98 20.88 39.44
C GLU A 382 88.52 22.34 39.53
N ASP A 383 89.37 23.21 40.09
CA ASP A 383 89.11 24.65 40.16
C ASP A 383 89.01 25.24 38.75
N GLN A 384 87.98 26.04 38.48
CA GLN A 384 87.93 26.88 37.29
C GLN A 384 89.14 27.82 37.33
N ILE A 385 90.16 27.56 36.52
CA ILE A 385 91.27 28.52 36.35
C ILE A 385 90.65 29.77 35.74
N PRO A 386 90.67 30.93 36.44
CA PRO A 386 90.21 32.18 35.84
C PRO A 386 91.13 32.48 34.66
N MET A 387 90.55 32.65 33.46
CA MET A 387 91.27 33.25 32.33
C MET A 387 91.59 34.70 32.68
N ASP A 388 92.70 34.94 33.37
CA ASP A 388 93.25 36.28 33.50
C ASP A 388 94.74 36.31 33.16
N TYR A 389 94.99 37.00 32.04
CA TYR A 389 96.19 37.75 31.67
C TYR A 389 97.52 37.00 31.51
N VAL A 390 97.76 36.58 30.26
CA VAL A 390 99.11 36.53 29.68
C VAL A 390 99.61 37.98 29.55
N GLU A 391 100.43 38.46 30.48
CA GLU A 391 101.30 39.61 30.21
C GLU A 391 102.53 39.12 29.43
N ALA A 392 102.50 39.33 28.12
CA ALA A 392 103.68 39.30 27.28
C ALA A 392 104.40 40.64 27.38
N TRP A 393 105.68 40.70 27.80
CA TRP A 393 106.66 41.68 27.28
C TRP A 393 108.10 41.18 27.40
N SER A 394 108.76 41.20 26.23
CA SER A 394 110.18 41.11 25.85
C SER A 394 111.04 39.93 26.33
#